data_AF-A0A3B8WVM4-F1
#
_entry.id   AF-A0A3B8WVM4-F1
#
_cell.length_a   1.000
_cell.length_b   1.000
_cell.length_c   1.000
_cell.angle_alpha   90.00
_cell.angle_beta   90.00
_cell.angle_gamma   90.00
#
_symmetry.space_group_name_H-M   'P 1'
#
loop_
_entity.id
_entity.type
_entity.pdbx_description
1 polymer ?
#
loop_
_entity_poly.entity_id
_entity_poly.type
_entity_poly.pdbx_seq_one_letter_code
_entity_poly.pdbx_strand_id
1 'polypeptide(L)'
;MSSEWTADRIVEQTIRIMSQGVTAMQRLTDAYFAKRTQEADVNWVTIQMAREYGAMSFYGDLARLAIRGGISGRDADEFTHIIKEEVDHYRSYQILLDLTIGKDTPIPDDDCFHYLNIRFTPDGVAFFPGSEEVVARKWPEHHRFISLWMDNYNNLPSWSSKLLMTQGEGGSCGWHWCLANAPQTDDFLKGTAKLEKVVVEDELQHGPDEIRRLAEAYDPANAIPMEAMFEIAREMRYLDIRERNEQFLYPLSEAELEEIRGLIYSDTLEPATIYDAVA
;
A
#
# COMPACT_ATOMS: atom_id res chain seq x y z
N MET A 1 -7.97 -29.59 -20.05
CA MET A 1 -7.14 -29.66 -18.84
C MET A 1 -7.86 -28.80 -17.81
N SER A 2 -8.40 -29.43 -16.76
CA SER A 2 -9.35 -28.80 -15.82
C SER A 2 -8.70 -27.73 -14.95
N SER A 3 -9.46 -26.67 -14.70
CA SER A 3 -9.16 -25.46 -13.94
C SER A 3 -9.09 -25.70 -12.42
N GLU A 4 -8.01 -26.27 -11.89
CA GLU A 4 -7.92 -26.57 -10.44
C GLU A 4 -7.35 -25.41 -9.59
N TRP A 5 -8.00 -24.24 -9.68
CA TRP A 5 -7.90 -23.20 -8.66
C TRP A 5 -9.26 -23.08 -7.98
N THR A 6 -9.31 -23.45 -6.70
CA THR A 6 -10.48 -23.23 -5.83
C THR A 6 -10.37 -21.86 -5.17
N ALA A 7 -11.50 -21.32 -4.71
CA ALA A 7 -11.52 -20.07 -3.95
C ALA A 7 -10.55 -20.13 -2.75
N ASP A 8 -10.65 -21.19 -1.93
CA ASP A 8 -9.77 -21.39 -0.76
C ASP A 8 -8.29 -21.34 -1.11
N ARG A 9 -7.89 -21.97 -2.23
CA ARG A 9 -6.48 -22.01 -2.66
C ARG A 9 -6.00 -20.64 -3.16
N ILE A 10 -6.87 -19.86 -3.80
CA ILE A 10 -6.57 -18.49 -4.21
C ILE A 10 -6.34 -17.63 -2.96
N VAL A 11 -7.27 -17.68 -2.00
CA VAL A 11 -7.18 -16.96 -0.72
C VAL A 11 -5.90 -17.32 0.01
N GLU A 12 -5.63 -18.61 0.22
CA GLU A 12 -4.44 -19.12 0.92
C GLU A 12 -3.15 -18.56 0.30
N GLN A 13 -3.00 -18.68 -1.02
CA GLN A 13 -1.78 -18.26 -1.70
C GLN A 13 -1.63 -16.73 -1.71
N THR A 14 -2.72 -15.99 -1.93
CA THR A 14 -2.69 -14.53 -1.91
C THR A 14 -2.34 -14.00 -0.52
N ILE A 15 -3.00 -14.50 0.54
CA ILE A 15 -2.70 -14.11 1.92
C ILE A 15 -1.27 -14.49 2.31
N ARG A 16 -0.78 -15.68 1.91
CA ARG A 16 0.60 -16.09 2.17
C ARG A 16 1.61 -15.09 1.60
N ILE A 17 1.42 -14.65 0.35
CA ILE A 17 2.30 -13.65 -0.30
C ILE A 17 2.25 -12.32 0.45
N MET A 18 1.06 -11.88 0.87
CA MET A 18 0.90 -10.66 1.67
C MET A 18 1.61 -10.78 3.01
N SER A 19 1.43 -11.89 3.73
CA SER A 19 2.10 -12.20 5.01
C SER A 19 3.63 -12.22 4.87
N GLN A 20 4.16 -12.75 3.77
CA GLN A 20 5.60 -12.69 3.49
C GLN A 20 6.06 -11.26 3.24
N GLY A 21 5.26 -10.46 2.53
CA GLY A 21 5.48 -9.02 2.39
C GLY A 21 5.60 -8.32 3.75
N VAL A 22 4.74 -8.67 4.72
CA VAL A 22 4.80 -8.10 6.08
C VAL A 22 6.09 -8.52 6.80
N THR A 23 6.52 -9.78 6.69
CA THR A 23 7.81 -10.21 7.27
C THR A 23 8.99 -9.45 6.68
N ALA A 24 8.98 -9.20 5.36
CA ALA A 24 10.00 -8.37 4.71
C ALA A 24 9.94 -6.93 5.20
N MET A 25 8.74 -6.39 5.39
CA MET A 25 8.50 -5.05 5.90
C MET A 25 9.01 -4.88 7.33
N GLN A 26 8.84 -5.90 8.17
CA GLN A 26 9.38 -5.92 9.53
C GLN A 26 10.90 -5.74 9.54
N ARG A 27 11.62 -6.44 8.64
CA ARG A 27 13.08 -6.28 8.51
C ARG A 27 13.46 -4.84 8.16
N LEU A 28 12.69 -4.21 7.27
CA LEU A 28 12.89 -2.81 6.90
C LEU A 28 12.61 -1.86 8.08
N THR A 29 11.48 -2.01 8.76
CA THR A 29 11.14 -1.15 9.90
C THR A 29 12.14 -1.33 11.05
N ASP A 30 12.61 -2.55 11.30
CA ASP A 30 13.65 -2.82 12.30
C ASP A 30 14.96 -2.10 11.96
N ALA A 31 15.36 -2.13 10.69
CA ALA A 31 16.54 -1.40 10.21
C ALA A 31 16.37 0.12 10.32
N TYR A 32 15.18 0.63 10.01
CA TYR A 32 14.83 2.04 10.20
C TYR A 32 14.94 2.44 11.68
N PHE A 33 14.32 1.69 12.60
CA PHE A 33 14.38 2.00 14.03
C PHE A 33 15.83 1.96 14.56
N ALA A 34 16.65 1.01 14.09
CA ALA A 34 18.04 0.89 14.49
C ALA A 34 18.94 2.03 13.96
N LYS A 35 18.60 2.62 12.81
CA LYS A 35 19.38 3.66 12.12
C LYS A 35 18.67 5.02 12.11
N ARG A 36 17.64 5.18 12.93
CA ARG A 36 16.68 6.29 12.87
C ARG A 36 17.36 7.64 13.01
N THR A 37 16.94 8.59 12.17
CA THR A 37 17.30 9.99 12.25
C THR A 37 16.05 10.84 12.21
N GLN A 38 16.10 12.06 12.77
CA GLN A 38 14.98 13.00 12.68
C GLN A 38 14.65 13.35 11.21
N GLU A 39 15.66 13.38 10.33
CA GLU A 39 15.43 13.61 8.89
C GLU A 39 14.59 12.49 8.28
N ALA A 40 14.89 11.22 8.60
CA ALA A 40 14.11 10.09 8.13
C ALA A 40 12.68 10.14 8.68
N ASP A 41 12.51 10.45 9.97
CA ASP A 41 11.20 10.61 10.62
C ASP A 41 10.32 11.64 9.88
N VAL A 42 10.89 12.81 9.62
CA VAL A 42 10.20 13.90 8.93
C VAL A 42 9.89 13.51 7.49
N ASN A 43 10.81 12.87 6.79
CA ASN A 43 10.62 12.48 5.39
C ASN A 43 9.47 11.49 5.23
N TRP A 44 9.47 10.39 5.98
CA TRP A 44 8.43 9.37 5.80
C TRP A 44 7.06 9.85 6.27
N VAL A 45 6.97 10.60 7.38
CA VAL A 45 5.68 11.14 7.86
C VAL A 45 5.13 12.17 6.87
N THR A 46 5.98 13.02 6.30
CA THR A 46 5.55 13.99 5.27
C THR A 46 5.02 13.27 4.03
N ILE A 47 5.73 12.23 3.57
CA ILE A 47 5.32 11.44 2.41
C ILE A 47 4.01 10.67 2.70
N GLN A 48 3.89 10.03 3.86
CA GLN A 48 2.70 9.26 4.21
C GLN A 48 1.48 10.17 4.39
N MET A 49 1.63 11.33 5.05
CA MET A 49 0.59 12.38 5.09
C MET A 49 0.14 12.74 3.67
N ALA A 50 1.08 13.00 2.75
CA ALA A 50 0.74 13.35 1.38
C ALA A 50 0.12 12.18 0.59
N ARG A 51 0.47 10.94 0.92
CA ARG A 51 -0.15 9.72 0.38
C ARG A 51 -1.63 9.65 0.75
N GLU A 52 -2.01 9.96 1.99
CA GLU A 52 -3.43 9.99 2.39
C GLU A 52 -4.22 11.09 1.66
N TYR A 53 -3.60 12.25 1.40
CA TYR A 53 -4.20 13.26 0.54
C TYR A 53 -4.42 12.74 -0.90
N GLY A 54 -3.45 11.99 -1.42
CA GLY A 54 -3.57 11.28 -2.70
C GLY A 54 -4.72 10.27 -2.69
N ALA A 55 -4.85 9.48 -1.62
CA ALA A 55 -5.91 8.49 -1.43
C ALA A 55 -7.32 9.15 -1.44
N MET A 56 -7.50 10.30 -0.78
CA MET A 56 -8.76 11.06 -0.87
C MET A 56 -9.15 11.40 -2.32
N SER A 57 -8.16 11.83 -3.12
CA SER A 57 -8.37 12.22 -4.52
C SER A 57 -8.67 11.00 -5.39
N PHE A 58 -7.92 9.93 -5.17
CA PHE A 58 -8.08 8.60 -5.76
C PHE A 58 -9.51 8.06 -5.57
N TYR A 59 -9.98 7.97 -4.32
CA TYR A 59 -11.33 7.46 -4.02
C TYR A 59 -12.41 8.42 -4.51
N GLY A 60 -12.13 9.71 -4.55
CA GLY A 60 -13.00 10.70 -5.19
C GLY A 60 -13.21 10.44 -6.68
N ASP A 61 -12.18 10.04 -7.42
CA ASP A 61 -12.31 9.67 -8.83
C ASP A 61 -13.02 8.33 -9.02
N LEU A 62 -12.70 7.32 -8.22
CA LEU A 62 -13.40 6.03 -8.23
C LEU A 62 -14.89 6.19 -7.97
N ALA A 63 -15.26 7.00 -6.98
CA ALA A 63 -16.66 7.32 -6.69
C ALA A 63 -17.37 7.96 -7.89
N ARG A 64 -16.72 8.92 -8.57
CA ARG A 64 -17.27 9.57 -9.77
C ARG A 64 -17.49 8.58 -10.91
N LEU A 65 -16.54 7.66 -11.12
CA LEU A 65 -16.67 6.62 -12.14
C LEU A 65 -17.80 5.65 -11.80
N ALA A 66 -17.88 5.19 -10.57
CA ALA A 66 -18.91 4.27 -10.11
C ALA A 66 -20.31 4.90 -10.23
N ILE A 67 -20.47 6.18 -9.82
CA ILE A 67 -21.73 6.93 -9.99
C ILE A 67 -22.14 7.04 -11.46
N ARG A 68 -21.18 7.33 -12.36
CA ARG A 68 -21.46 7.33 -13.81
C ARG A 68 -21.84 5.94 -14.33
N GLY A 69 -21.28 4.88 -13.74
CA GLY A 69 -21.62 3.49 -13.99
C GLY A 69 -22.98 3.06 -13.43
N GLY A 70 -23.65 3.90 -12.65
CA GLY A 70 -25.01 3.68 -12.16
C GLY A 70 -25.10 2.94 -10.83
N ILE A 71 -24.09 3.02 -9.96
CA ILE A 71 -24.23 2.52 -8.57
C ILE A 71 -25.40 3.19 -7.86
N SER A 72 -25.98 2.52 -6.87
CA SER A 72 -27.04 3.13 -6.08
C SER A 72 -26.48 4.23 -5.17
N GLY A 73 -27.35 5.15 -4.74
CA GLY A 73 -26.95 6.17 -3.76
C GLY A 73 -26.47 5.59 -2.43
N ARG A 74 -26.96 4.40 -2.03
CA ARG A 74 -26.51 3.72 -0.81
C ARG A 74 -25.10 3.14 -0.97
N ASP A 75 -24.81 2.56 -2.14
CA ASP A 75 -23.48 2.03 -2.43
C ASP A 75 -22.46 3.18 -2.60
N ALA A 76 -22.92 4.37 -3.00
CA ALA A 76 -22.09 5.57 -3.05
C ALA A 76 -21.69 6.11 -1.66
N ASP A 77 -22.44 5.76 -0.60
CA ASP A 77 -22.10 6.17 0.78
C ASP A 77 -20.79 5.50 1.25
N GLU A 78 -20.47 4.31 0.75
CA GLU A 78 -19.23 3.59 1.06
C GLU A 78 -17.98 4.40 0.65
N PHE A 79 -17.96 4.94 -0.58
CA PHE A 79 -16.88 5.84 -1.00
C PHE A 79 -16.76 7.09 -0.13
N THR A 80 -17.90 7.62 0.34
CA THR A 80 -17.89 8.78 1.24
C THR A 80 -17.34 8.42 2.62
N HIS A 81 -17.55 7.19 3.08
CA HIS A 81 -16.98 6.68 4.32
C HIS A 81 -15.46 6.55 4.21
N ILE A 82 -14.97 5.89 3.15
CA ILE A 82 -13.54 5.70 2.89
C ILE A 82 -12.84 7.06 2.79
N ILE A 83 -13.39 8.02 2.03
CA ILE A 83 -12.78 9.38 1.94
C ILE A 83 -12.69 10.07 3.31
N LYS A 84 -13.62 9.82 4.23
CA LYS A 84 -13.55 10.39 5.59
C LYS A 84 -12.45 9.73 6.41
N GLU A 85 -12.26 8.42 6.29
CA GLU A 85 -11.17 7.68 6.92
C GLU A 85 -9.83 8.25 6.47
N GLU A 86 -9.63 8.44 5.17
CA GLU A 86 -8.39 9.03 4.65
C GLU A 86 -8.15 10.47 5.14
N VAL A 87 -9.22 11.27 5.31
CA VAL A 87 -9.12 12.60 5.94
C VAL A 87 -8.63 12.51 7.37
N ASP A 88 -9.08 11.51 8.13
CA ASP A 88 -8.65 11.30 9.50
C ASP A 88 -7.22 10.73 9.58
N HIS A 89 -6.82 9.88 8.64
CA HIS A 89 -5.42 9.43 8.47
C HIS A 89 -4.49 10.60 8.16
N TYR A 90 -4.82 11.41 7.14
CA TYR A 90 -4.07 12.62 6.79
C TYR A 90 -3.87 13.53 8.00
N ARG A 91 -4.94 13.81 8.74
CA ARG A 91 -4.87 14.66 9.93
C ARG A 91 -4.01 14.05 11.02
N SER A 92 -4.06 12.72 11.19
CA SER A 92 -3.25 12.03 12.19
C SER A 92 -1.76 12.14 11.85
N TYR A 93 -1.38 11.94 10.58
CA TYR A 93 0.01 12.13 10.15
C TYR A 93 0.45 13.59 10.23
N GLN A 94 -0.45 14.54 9.92
CA GLN A 94 -0.17 15.97 10.11
C GLN A 94 0.11 16.30 11.59
N ILE A 95 -0.68 15.74 12.53
CA ILE A 95 -0.44 15.92 13.97
C ILE A 95 0.93 15.32 14.36
N LEU A 96 1.28 14.15 13.85
CA LEU A 96 2.59 13.53 14.10
C LEU A 96 3.73 14.39 13.53
N LEU A 97 3.57 14.94 12.33
CA LEU A 97 4.52 15.84 11.71
C LEU A 97 4.69 17.12 12.54
N ASP A 98 3.59 17.75 12.95
CA ASP A 98 3.57 18.95 13.79
C ASP A 98 4.29 18.73 15.13
N LEU A 99 4.16 17.54 15.72
CA LEU A 99 4.90 17.17 16.93
C LEU A 99 6.40 17.00 16.68
N THR A 100 6.80 16.67 15.45
CA THR A 100 8.19 16.39 15.05
C THR A 100 8.95 17.65 14.65
N ILE A 101 8.31 18.54 13.88
CA ILE A 101 8.94 19.75 13.32
C ILE A 101 8.41 21.06 13.92
N GLY A 102 7.33 21.00 14.70
CA GLY A 102 6.62 22.16 15.23
C GLY A 102 5.45 22.57 14.33
N LYS A 103 4.28 22.79 14.94
CA LYS A 103 3.01 23.10 14.26
C LYS A 103 3.05 24.29 13.28
N ASP A 104 3.89 25.29 13.57
CA ASP A 104 3.99 26.50 12.73
C ASP A 104 5.13 26.39 11.69
N THR A 105 5.83 25.26 11.66
CA THR A 105 6.89 24.98 10.69
C THR A 105 6.25 24.52 9.37
N PRO A 106 6.60 25.15 8.24
CA PRO A 106 6.11 24.71 6.94
C PRO A 106 6.47 23.26 6.64
N ILE A 107 5.63 22.58 5.85
CA ILE A 107 5.94 21.26 5.32
C ILE A 107 7.27 21.35 4.54
N PRO A 108 8.25 20.45 4.76
CA PRO A 108 9.60 20.63 4.22
C PRO A 108 9.70 20.62 2.69
N ASP A 109 8.78 19.95 2.00
CA ASP A 109 8.80 19.79 0.55
C ASP A 109 7.39 19.65 -0.02
N ASP A 110 6.86 20.71 -0.64
CA ASP A 110 5.53 20.70 -1.25
C ASP A 110 5.39 19.66 -2.39
N ASP A 111 6.50 19.21 -2.99
CA ASP A 111 6.43 18.17 -4.00
C ASP A 111 5.90 16.84 -3.43
N CYS A 112 5.84 16.67 -2.09
CA CYS A 112 5.29 15.47 -1.46
C CYS A 112 3.86 15.18 -1.94
N PHE A 113 3.07 16.21 -2.27
CA PHE A 113 1.72 16.03 -2.80
C PHE A 113 1.68 15.44 -4.21
N HIS A 114 2.81 15.34 -4.92
CA HIS A 114 2.91 14.58 -6.16
C HIS A 114 3.07 13.07 -5.93
N TYR A 115 3.46 12.63 -4.72
CA TYR A 115 3.84 11.24 -4.42
C TYR A 115 2.78 10.25 -4.90
N LEU A 116 1.54 10.34 -4.38
CA LEU A 116 0.38 9.57 -4.85
C LEU A 116 -0.61 10.45 -5.63
N ASN A 117 -0.14 11.23 -6.59
CA ASN A 117 -1.01 12.11 -7.39
C ASN A 117 -1.43 11.45 -8.71
N ILE A 118 -2.31 10.45 -8.60
CA ILE A 118 -2.89 9.70 -9.71
C ILE A 118 -4.38 10.00 -9.87
N ARG A 119 -4.90 9.80 -11.07
CA ARG A 119 -6.31 10.03 -11.42
C ARG A 119 -6.93 8.81 -12.06
N PHE A 120 -8.21 8.60 -11.78
CA PHE A 120 -9.00 7.55 -12.42
C PHE A 120 -9.95 8.18 -13.44
N THR A 121 -9.88 7.69 -14.66
CA THR A 121 -10.69 8.16 -15.78
C THR A 121 -11.38 6.99 -16.47
N PRO A 122 -12.37 7.23 -17.35
CA PRO A 122 -12.93 6.17 -18.18
C PRO A 122 -11.90 5.45 -19.05
N ASP A 123 -10.77 6.10 -19.35
CA ASP A 123 -9.68 5.57 -20.18
C ASP A 123 -8.62 4.80 -19.36
N GLY A 124 -8.78 4.73 -18.03
CA GLY A 124 -7.83 4.08 -17.13
C GLY A 124 -7.27 5.01 -16.06
N VAL A 125 -6.19 4.54 -15.42
CA VAL A 125 -5.42 5.27 -14.39
C VAL A 125 -4.15 5.88 -14.99
N ALA A 126 -3.81 7.10 -14.57
CA ALA A 126 -2.57 7.76 -14.93
C ALA A 126 -2.17 8.78 -13.86
N PHE A 127 -0.94 9.28 -13.90
CA PHE A 127 -0.57 10.47 -13.13
C PHE A 127 -1.40 11.70 -13.54
N PHE A 128 -1.60 12.61 -12.58
CA PHE A 128 -1.98 13.98 -12.91
C PHE A 128 -0.86 14.67 -13.70
N PRO A 129 -1.17 15.52 -14.70
CA PRO A 129 -0.16 16.20 -15.51
C PRO A 129 0.92 16.89 -14.67
N GLY A 130 2.19 16.61 -14.99
CA GLY A 130 3.36 17.15 -14.29
C GLY A 130 3.78 16.40 -13.02
N SER A 131 3.02 15.41 -12.55
CA SER A 131 3.39 14.63 -11.35
C SER A 131 4.38 13.52 -11.65
N GLU A 132 4.26 12.87 -12.81
CA GLU A 132 5.14 11.75 -13.20
C GLU A 132 6.61 12.17 -13.20
N GLU A 133 6.94 13.31 -13.80
CA GLU A 133 8.33 13.79 -13.89
C GLU A 133 8.90 14.16 -12.52
N VAL A 134 8.06 14.65 -11.60
CA VAL A 134 8.47 14.94 -10.22
C VAL A 134 8.72 13.64 -9.47
N VAL A 135 7.80 12.68 -9.55
CA VAL A 135 7.90 11.39 -8.87
C VAL A 135 9.08 10.59 -9.38
N ALA A 136 9.25 10.45 -10.70
CA ALA A 136 10.38 9.74 -11.30
C ALA A 136 11.75 10.30 -10.90
N ARG A 137 11.82 11.61 -10.64
CA ARG A 137 13.06 12.30 -10.25
C ARG A 137 13.34 12.20 -8.75
N LYS A 138 12.33 12.37 -7.90
CA LYS A 138 12.49 12.46 -6.45
C LYS A 138 12.37 11.11 -5.75
N TRP A 139 11.48 10.26 -6.24
CA TRP A 139 11.13 8.97 -5.66
C TRP A 139 11.12 7.87 -6.73
N PRO A 140 12.29 7.56 -7.32
CA PRO A 140 12.40 6.57 -8.39
C PRO A 140 11.89 5.18 -7.98
N GLU A 141 12.03 4.76 -6.72
CA GLU A 141 11.50 3.45 -6.29
C GLU A 141 9.98 3.46 -6.21
N HIS A 142 9.39 4.54 -5.65
CA HIS A 142 7.95 4.73 -5.71
C HIS A 142 7.43 4.80 -7.16
N HIS A 143 8.12 5.52 -8.04
CA HIS A 143 7.78 5.61 -9.45
C HIS A 143 7.68 4.22 -10.10
N ARG A 144 8.62 3.31 -9.79
CA ARG A 144 8.60 1.93 -10.29
C ARG A 144 7.40 1.15 -9.75
N PHE A 145 7.14 1.26 -8.45
CA PHE A 145 5.98 0.62 -7.83
C PHE A 145 4.67 1.09 -8.45
N ILE A 146 4.42 2.41 -8.47
CA ILE A 146 3.15 2.97 -8.93
C ILE A 146 2.97 2.80 -10.44
N SER A 147 4.06 2.79 -11.22
CA SER A 147 3.99 2.49 -12.67
C SER A 147 3.54 1.05 -12.91
N LEU A 148 4.10 0.08 -12.18
CA LEU A 148 3.63 -1.32 -12.25
C LEU A 148 2.17 -1.43 -11.81
N TRP A 149 1.80 -0.75 -10.73
CA TRP A 149 0.42 -0.72 -10.24
C TRP A 149 -0.54 -0.21 -11.31
N MET A 150 -0.21 0.92 -11.96
CA MET A 150 -1.04 1.49 -13.02
C MET A 150 -1.05 0.64 -14.29
N ASP A 151 0.07 0.02 -14.66
CA ASP A 151 0.15 -0.92 -15.79
C ASP A 151 -0.78 -2.13 -15.56
N ASN A 152 -0.73 -2.71 -14.35
CA ASN A 152 -1.62 -3.79 -13.94
C ASN A 152 -3.09 -3.36 -14.02
N TYR A 153 -3.42 -2.15 -13.55
CA TYR A 153 -4.78 -1.64 -13.60
C TYR A 153 -5.29 -1.51 -15.05
N ASN A 154 -4.46 -0.92 -15.92
CA ASN A 154 -4.86 -0.57 -17.28
C ASN A 154 -4.87 -1.76 -18.26
N ASN A 155 -3.96 -2.72 -18.08
CA ASN A 155 -3.65 -3.70 -19.12
C ASN A 155 -4.03 -5.15 -18.77
N LEU A 156 -4.31 -5.46 -17.51
CA LEU A 156 -4.72 -6.82 -17.12
C LEU A 156 -6.24 -7.01 -17.22
N PRO A 157 -6.69 -8.27 -17.43
CA PRO A 157 -8.09 -8.64 -17.26
C PRO A 157 -8.64 -8.18 -15.90
N SER A 158 -9.91 -7.78 -15.86
CA SER A 158 -10.46 -7.02 -14.73
C SER A 158 -10.40 -7.79 -13.41
N TRP A 159 -10.51 -9.13 -13.43
CA TRP A 159 -10.41 -9.93 -12.22
C TRP A 159 -8.97 -9.94 -11.66
N SER A 160 -7.98 -10.21 -12.51
CA SER A 160 -6.57 -10.20 -12.11
C SER A 160 -6.10 -8.83 -11.65
N SER A 161 -6.52 -7.77 -12.35
CA SER A 161 -6.30 -6.39 -11.95
C SER A 161 -6.82 -6.15 -10.52
N LYS A 162 -8.12 -6.37 -10.27
CA LYS A 162 -8.74 -6.17 -8.95
C LYS A 162 -8.04 -6.93 -7.83
N LEU A 163 -7.71 -8.21 -8.05
CA LEU A 163 -7.03 -9.00 -7.02
C LEU A 163 -5.64 -8.42 -6.69
N LEU A 164 -4.87 -8.01 -7.70
CA LEU A 164 -3.56 -7.39 -7.49
C LEU A 164 -3.67 -6.00 -6.84
N MET A 165 -4.69 -5.20 -7.17
CA MET A 165 -4.92 -3.90 -6.53
C MET A 165 -5.34 -4.05 -5.07
N THR A 166 -6.15 -5.06 -4.74
CA THR A 166 -6.54 -5.39 -3.36
C THR A 166 -5.33 -5.76 -2.51
N GLN A 167 -4.31 -6.41 -3.09
CA GLN A 167 -3.03 -6.63 -2.42
C GLN A 167 -2.22 -5.34 -2.22
N GLY A 168 -2.47 -4.29 -3.01
CA GLY A 168 -1.89 -2.97 -2.79
C GLY A 168 -2.40 -2.34 -1.49
N GLU A 169 -3.73 -2.33 -1.32
CA GLU A 169 -4.42 -1.84 -0.11
C GLU A 169 -4.15 -2.75 1.09
N GLY A 170 -4.51 -4.04 1.00
CA GLY A 170 -4.27 -5.01 2.06
C GLY A 170 -2.78 -5.22 2.35
N GLY A 171 -1.90 -5.13 1.35
CA GLY A 171 -0.45 -5.25 1.57
C GLY A 171 0.14 -4.04 2.30
N SER A 172 -0.47 -2.86 2.14
CA SER A 172 -0.11 -1.67 2.91
C SER A 172 -0.48 -1.81 4.39
N CYS A 173 -1.51 -2.60 4.75
CA CYS A 173 -1.80 -2.93 6.15
C CYS A 173 -0.60 -3.56 6.88
N GLY A 174 0.26 -4.30 6.17
CA GLY A 174 1.48 -4.87 6.73
C GLY A 174 2.47 -3.81 7.23
N TRP A 175 2.61 -2.71 6.48
CA TRP A 175 3.43 -1.56 6.89
C TRP A 175 2.89 -0.90 8.15
N HIS A 176 1.60 -0.58 8.15
CA HIS A 176 0.92 0.02 9.29
C HIS A 176 1.05 -0.87 10.53
N TRP A 177 0.93 -2.19 10.37
CA TRP A 177 1.12 -3.14 11.46
C TRP A 177 2.53 -3.16 12.03
N CYS A 178 3.57 -3.13 11.19
CA CYS A 178 4.95 -3.04 11.66
C CYS A 178 5.17 -1.74 12.47
N LEU A 179 4.61 -0.62 12.02
CA LEU A 179 4.73 0.67 12.72
C LEU A 179 3.83 0.79 13.97
N ALA A 180 2.67 0.13 13.99
CA ALA A 180 1.82 0.00 15.17
C ALA A 180 2.54 -0.71 16.34
N ASN A 181 3.55 -1.52 16.01
CA ASN A 181 4.43 -2.21 16.93
C ASN A 181 5.79 -1.52 17.13
N ALA A 182 5.94 -0.26 16.70
CA ALA A 182 7.18 0.50 16.87
C ALA A 182 7.63 0.55 18.34
N PRO A 183 8.95 0.53 18.61
CA PRO A 183 9.48 0.62 19.97
C PRO A 183 9.15 1.98 20.57
N GLN A 184 8.44 2.00 21.70
CA GLN A 184 7.91 3.23 22.32
C GLN A 184 8.96 3.99 23.15
N THR A 185 10.16 4.17 22.59
CA THR A 185 11.33 4.73 23.29
C THR A 185 11.29 6.24 23.45
N ASP A 186 10.47 6.94 22.67
CA ASP A 186 10.34 8.39 22.65
C ASP A 186 8.95 8.81 22.15
N ASP A 187 8.66 10.10 22.21
CA ASP A 187 7.31 10.62 21.95
C ASP A 187 6.91 10.52 20.48
N PHE A 188 7.88 10.59 19.55
CA PHE A 188 7.62 10.35 18.14
C PHE A 188 7.15 8.92 17.93
N LEU A 189 7.92 7.92 18.37
CA LEU A 189 7.57 6.51 18.16
C LEU A 189 6.34 6.07 18.96
N LYS A 190 6.05 6.66 20.12
CA LYS A 190 4.76 6.49 20.81
C LYS A 190 3.61 7.05 19.99
N GLY A 191 3.80 8.21 19.35
CA GLY A 191 2.85 8.84 18.45
C GLY A 191 2.58 7.95 17.23
N THR A 192 3.64 7.47 16.57
CA THR A 192 3.58 6.48 15.47
C THR A 192 2.79 5.25 15.89
N ALA A 193 3.20 4.56 16.96
CA ALA A 193 2.52 3.33 17.39
C ALA A 193 1.04 3.55 17.74
N LYS A 194 0.68 4.73 18.25
CA LYS A 194 -0.72 5.07 18.55
C LYS A 194 -1.53 5.33 17.29
N LEU A 195 -0.99 6.11 16.35
CA LEU A 195 -1.63 6.44 15.07
C LEU A 195 -1.88 5.16 14.27
N GLU A 196 -0.83 4.36 14.11
CA GLU A 196 -0.82 3.22 13.21
C GLU A 196 -1.72 2.08 13.71
N LYS A 197 -1.97 2.00 15.02
CA LYS A 197 -2.97 1.06 15.56
C LYS A 197 -4.38 1.36 15.07
N VAL A 198 -4.73 2.64 14.92
CA VAL A 198 -6.05 3.03 14.40
C VAL A 198 -6.15 2.62 12.94
N VAL A 199 -5.13 2.96 12.15
CA VAL A 199 -5.09 2.59 10.71
C VAL A 199 -5.17 1.08 10.52
N VAL A 200 -4.43 0.30 11.31
CA VAL A 200 -4.50 -1.18 11.23
C VAL A 200 -5.88 -1.73 11.59
N GLU A 201 -6.56 -1.15 12.58
CA GLU A 201 -7.91 -1.61 12.97
C GLU A 201 -8.91 -1.46 11.80
N ASP A 202 -8.73 -0.42 10.99
CA ASP A 202 -9.55 -0.15 9.80
C ASP A 202 -9.10 -1.04 8.62
N GLU A 203 -7.80 -1.09 8.30
CA GLU A 203 -7.26 -1.75 7.10
C GLU A 203 -7.23 -3.29 7.17
N LEU A 204 -7.21 -3.88 8.37
CA LEU A 204 -7.02 -5.33 8.55
C LEU A 204 -8.18 -6.16 7.96
N GLN A 205 -9.38 -5.59 7.85
CA GLN A 205 -10.55 -6.29 7.31
C GLN A 205 -10.72 -6.07 5.79
N HIS A 206 -10.39 -4.88 5.28
CA HIS A 206 -10.72 -4.48 3.90
C HIS A 206 -10.06 -5.39 2.85
N GLY A 207 -8.75 -5.64 2.98
CA GLY A 207 -8.01 -6.48 2.03
C GLY A 207 -8.48 -7.95 2.01
N PRO A 208 -8.44 -8.68 3.14
CA PRO A 208 -8.81 -10.09 3.19
C PRO A 208 -10.26 -10.39 2.74
N ASP A 209 -11.23 -9.55 3.12
CA ASP A 209 -12.63 -9.77 2.73
C ASP A 209 -12.85 -9.58 1.21
N GLU A 210 -12.22 -8.57 0.62
CA GLU A 210 -12.25 -8.38 -0.83
C GLU A 210 -11.55 -9.53 -1.57
N ILE A 211 -10.44 -10.06 -1.04
CA ILE A 211 -9.75 -11.23 -1.60
C ILE A 211 -10.67 -12.45 -1.61
N ARG A 212 -11.39 -12.72 -0.51
CA ARG A 212 -12.37 -13.83 -0.46
C ARG A 212 -13.46 -13.65 -1.49
N ARG A 213 -14.05 -12.45 -1.56
CA ARG A 213 -15.11 -12.14 -2.53
C ARG A 213 -14.64 -12.31 -3.97
N LEU A 214 -13.42 -11.89 -4.28
CA LEU A 214 -12.81 -12.07 -5.60
C LEU A 214 -12.52 -13.55 -5.88
N ALA A 215 -12.02 -14.30 -4.90
CA ALA A 215 -11.74 -15.72 -5.04
C ALA A 215 -13.01 -16.55 -5.31
N GLU A 216 -14.12 -16.25 -4.65
CA GLU A 216 -15.43 -16.85 -4.91
C GLU A 216 -15.94 -16.55 -6.33
N ALA A 217 -15.62 -15.36 -6.84
CA ALA A 217 -15.97 -14.89 -8.17
C ALA A 217 -14.89 -15.18 -9.23
N TYR A 218 -13.96 -16.11 -8.96
CA TYR A 218 -12.86 -16.41 -9.88
C TYR A 218 -13.37 -16.88 -11.25
N ASP A 219 -12.98 -16.13 -12.29
CA ASP A 219 -13.26 -16.45 -13.69
C ASP A 219 -11.95 -16.62 -14.47
N PRO A 220 -11.56 -17.87 -14.82
CA PRO A 220 -10.33 -18.11 -15.58
C PRO A 220 -10.37 -17.54 -17.00
N ALA A 221 -11.54 -17.21 -17.56
CA ALA A 221 -11.63 -16.56 -18.86
C ALA A 221 -11.31 -15.05 -18.79
N ASN A 222 -11.40 -14.47 -17.59
CA ASN A 222 -11.15 -13.05 -17.31
C ASN A 222 -9.97 -12.88 -16.34
N ALA A 223 -9.04 -13.82 -16.34
CA ALA A 223 -7.84 -13.81 -15.53
C ALA A 223 -6.62 -14.22 -16.37
N ILE A 224 -5.44 -13.69 -16.00
CA ILE A 224 -4.16 -14.26 -16.47
C ILE A 224 -3.88 -15.58 -15.75
N PRO A 225 -2.94 -16.41 -16.24
CA PRO A 225 -2.49 -17.60 -15.51
C PRO A 225 -2.09 -17.26 -14.07
N MET A 226 -2.56 -18.05 -13.10
CA MET A 226 -2.37 -17.79 -11.67
C MET A 226 -0.90 -17.72 -11.26
N GLU A 227 -0.04 -18.55 -11.85
CA GLU A 227 1.39 -18.52 -11.62
C GLU A 227 1.98 -17.16 -12.03
N ALA A 228 1.59 -16.62 -13.19
CA ALA A 228 2.02 -15.30 -13.63
C ALA A 228 1.47 -14.19 -12.72
N MET A 229 0.23 -14.33 -12.24
CA MET A 229 -0.35 -13.40 -11.28
C MET A 229 0.42 -13.39 -9.95
N PHE A 230 0.84 -14.56 -9.45
CA PHE A 230 1.60 -14.67 -8.21
C PHE A 230 3.05 -14.18 -8.32
N GLU A 231 3.65 -14.25 -9.52
CA GLU A 231 4.93 -13.59 -9.80
C GLU A 231 4.79 -12.05 -9.76
N ILE A 232 3.71 -11.50 -10.33
CA ILE A 232 3.43 -10.06 -10.28
C ILE A 232 3.17 -9.63 -8.82
N ALA A 233 2.36 -10.41 -8.08
CA ALA A 233 2.11 -10.16 -6.66
C ALA A 233 3.42 -10.07 -5.84
N ARG A 234 4.37 -10.98 -6.10
CA ARG A 234 5.69 -10.98 -5.45
C ARG A 234 6.53 -9.78 -5.84
N GLU A 235 6.55 -9.39 -7.12
CA GLU A 235 7.24 -8.17 -7.55
C GLU A 235 6.64 -6.94 -6.86
N MET A 236 5.31 -6.85 -6.77
CA MET A 236 4.64 -5.76 -6.08
C MET A 236 5.03 -5.70 -4.60
N ARG A 237 5.15 -6.84 -3.90
CA ARG A 237 5.65 -6.88 -2.52
C ARG A 237 7.10 -6.42 -2.42
N TYR A 238 7.96 -6.84 -3.35
CA TYR A 238 9.36 -6.40 -3.36
C TYR A 238 9.48 -4.88 -3.62
N LEU A 239 8.75 -4.36 -4.59
CA LEU A 239 8.74 -2.94 -4.91
C LEU A 239 8.15 -2.10 -3.77
N ASP A 240 7.16 -2.62 -3.03
CA ASP A 240 6.66 -2.00 -1.80
C ASP A 240 7.80 -1.82 -0.77
N ILE A 241 8.62 -2.87 -0.53
CA ILE A 241 9.82 -2.75 0.33
C ILE A 241 10.79 -1.68 -0.18
N ARG A 242 11.03 -1.61 -1.50
CA ARG A 242 11.94 -0.61 -2.06
C ARG A 242 11.41 0.82 -1.90
N GLU A 243 10.14 1.08 -2.17
CA GLU A 243 9.57 2.42 -1.98
C GLU A 243 9.55 2.82 -0.50
N ARG A 244 9.28 1.89 0.42
CA ARG A 244 9.32 2.16 1.85
C ARG A 244 10.74 2.39 2.36
N ASN A 245 11.72 1.67 1.81
CA ASN A 245 13.14 1.93 2.09
C ASN A 245 13.54 3.35 1.65
N GLU A 246 13.08 3.79 0.48
CA GLU A 246 13.24 5.17 0.00
C GLU A 246 12.55 6.20 0.92
N GLN A 247 11.33 5.92 1.41
CA GLN A 247 10.64 6.77 2.39
C GLN A 247 11.43 6.92 3.70
N PHE A 248 12.10 5.85 4.16
CA PHE A 248 12.95 5.89 5.34
C PHE A 248 14.37 6.40 5.11
N LEU A 249 14.68 6.94 3.93
CA LEU A 249 16.01 7.40 3.55
C LEU A 249 17.06 6.26 3.56
N TYR A 250 16.66 5.10 3.05
CA TYR A 250 17.50 3.95 2.72
C TYR A 250 18.21 3.28 3.92
N PRO A 251 17.49 2.85 4.98
CA PRO A 251 18.08 2.10 6.08
C PRO A 251 18.60 0.72 5.68
N LEU A 252 18.07 0.10 4.62
CA LEU A 252 18.60 -1.14 4.03
C LEU A 252 19.51 -0.83 2.84
N SER A 253 20.59 -1.59 2.73
CA SER A 253 21.48 -1.61 1.57
C SER A 253 20.89 -2.41 0.40
N GLU A 254 21.40 -2.18 -0.81
CA GLU A 254 21.00 -2.98 -1.99
C GLU A 254 21.22 -4.48 -1.82
N ALA A 255 22.25 -4.90 -1.08
CA ALA A 255 22.49 -6.32 -0.82
C ALA A 255 21.40 -6.92 0.09
N GLU A 256 20.95 -6.18 1.09
CA GLU A 256 19.84 -6.59 1.98
C GLU A 256 18.51 -6.62 1.20
N LEU A 257 18.28 -5.66 0.30
CA LEU A 257 17.10 -5.65 -0.57
C LEU A 257 17.08 -6.84 -1.53
N GLU A 258 18.20 -7.18 -2.17
CA GLU A 258 18.27 -8.35 -3.06
C GLU A 258 18.17 -9.68 -2.31
N GLU A 259 18.61 -9.75 -1.04
CA GLU A 259 18.33 -10.90 -0.17
C GLU A 259 16.81 -11.04 0.06
N ILE A 260 16.13 -9.95 0.45
CA ILE A 260 14.67 -9.93 0.63
C ILE A 260 13.96 -10.37 -0.65
N ARG A 261 14.38 -9.85 -1.81
CA ARG A 261 13.86 -10.25 -3.12
C ARG A 261 13.97 -11.76 -3.31
N GLY A 262 15.17 -12.31 -3.10
CA GLY A 262 15.43 -13.74 -3.23
C GLY A 262 14.53 -14.59 -2.34
N LEU A 263 14.28 -14.16 -1.11
CA LEU A 263 13.40 -14.87 -0.15
C LEU A 263 11.91 -14.82 -0.56
N ILE A 264 11.43 -13.67 -1.04
CA ILE A 264 10.05 -13.50 -1.56
C ILE A 264 9.82 -14.39 -2.78
N TYR A 265 10.75 -14.35 -3.75
CA TYR A 265 10.63 -15.09 -5.01
C TYR A 265 10.82 -16.59 -4.85
N SER A 266 11.66 -17.02 -3.90
CA SER A 266 11.81 -18.45 -3.59
C SER A 266 10.72 -19.00 -2.67
N ASP A 267 9.77 -18.17 -2.22
CA ASP A 267 8.70 -18.55 -1.29
C ASP A 267 9.23 -19.15 0.05
N THR A 268 10.44 -18.71 0.46
CA THR A 268 11.11 -19.22 1.67
C THR A 268 11.05 -18.26 2.86
N LEU A 269 10.52 -17.05 2.65
CA LEU A 269 10.26 -16.14 3.75
C LEU A 269 9.11 -16.67 4.60
N GLU A 270 9.29 -16.71 5.92
CA GLU A 270 8.22 -17.14 6.83
C GLU A 270 7.08 -16.09 6.81
N PRO A 271 5.82 -16.50 6.63
CA PRO A 271 4.69 -15.57 6.61
C PRO A 271 4.43 -15.00 8.01
N ALA A 272 4.17 -13.70 8.10
CA ALA A 272 3.68 -13.07 9.32
C ALA A 272 2.25 -13.54 9.66
N THR A 273 1.92 -13.53 10.95
CA THR A 273 0.64 -14.02 11.50
C THR A 273 -0.45 -12.96 11.54
N ILE A 274 -0.21 -11.76 10.99
CA ILE A 274 -1.18 -10.64 11.07
C ILE A 274 -2.54 -11.01 10.49
N TYR A 275 -2.55 -11.74 9.37
CA TYR A 275 -3.78 -12.14 8.71
C TYR A 275 -4.39 -13.41 9.31
N ASP A 276 -3.75 -14.11 10.26
CA ASP A 276 -4.26 -15.39 10.80
C ASP A 276 -5.63 -15.23 11.48
N ALA A 277 -5.91 -14.06 12.06
CA ALA A 277 -7.20 -13.77 12.70
C ALA A 277 -8.32 -13.46 11.70
N VAL A 278 -7.95 -13.16 10.46
CA VAL A 278 -8.83 -12.71 9.37
C VAL A 278 -8.61 -13.52 8.09
N ALA A 279 -8.00 -14.70 8.18
CA ALA A 279 -7.79 -15.66 7.09
C ALA A 279 -8.88 -16.73 7.11
#